data_AF-A0A7J8MH93-F1
#
_entry.id   AF-A0A7J8MH93-F1
#
_cell.length_a   1.000
_cell.length_b   1.000
_cell.length_c   1.000
_cell.angle_alpha   90.00
_cell.angle_beta   90.00
_cell.angle_gamma   90.00
#
_symmetry.space_group_name_H-M   'P 1'
#
loop_
_entity.id
_entity.type
_entity.pdbx_description
1 polymer ?
#
loop_
_entity_poly.entity_id
_entity_poly.type
_entity_poly.pdbx_seq_one_letter_code
_entity_poly.pdbx_strand_id
1 'polypeptide(L)'
;MWAITRGGFNQKIFHLPKTLSRPLMATSNLIRVSSPSYSTSSPNHAPFKRVGTHNGSFHCDEALGCFMIRLTDKFSNSEIIRTRDPKVLEGLDAVLDVGGVYDPNHDRYDHHQKGFEEVFGHGFNTKLSSAGLVYKHFGKEIIAKELQLGEDHPDVHRLFLAIYKSFME
;
A
#
# COMPACT_ATOMS: atom_id res chain seq x y z
N MET A 1 16.43 -6.39 39.01
CA MET A 1 16.48 -4.92 39.02
C MET A 1 17.71 -4.46 38.26
N TRP A 2 17.63 -4.42 36.93
CA TRP A 2 18.70 -3.96 36.04
C TRP A 2 18.07 -2.93 35.10
N ALA A 3 18.52 -1.68 35.21
CA ALA A 3 18.05 -0.54 34.44
C ALA A 3 18.92 -0.36 33.19
N ILE A 4 18.30 -0.26 32.02
CA ILE A 4 18.95 0.13 30.77
C ILE A 4 18.50 1.55 30.44
N THR A 5 19.47 2.46 30.39
CA THR A 5 19.32 3.88 30.08
C THR A 5 19.08 4.08 28.58
N ARG A 6 18.02 4.79 28.22
CA ARG A 6 17.73 5.22 26.83
C ARG A 6 18.41 6.57 26.56
N GLY A 7 19.39 6.58 25.65
CA GLY A 7 20.02 7.78 25.10
C GLY A 7 19.15 8.45 24.03
N GLY A 8 19.16 9.78 24.03
CA GLY A 8 18.21 10.66 23.31
C GLY A 8 18.49 10.86 21.83
N PHE A 9 17.40 11.14 21.10
CA PHE A 9 17.38 11.57 19.70
C PHE A 9 17.60 13.08 19.59
N ASN A 10 18.56 13.49 18.75
CA ASN A 10 18.82 14.88 18.38
C ASN A 10 18.12 15.21 17.05
N GLN A 11 17.16 16.14 17.03
CA GLN A 11 16.66 16.76 15.81
C GLN A 11 17.29 18.14 15.65
N LYS A 12 18.06 18.35 14.57
CA LYS A 12 18.55 19.68 14.18
C LYS A 12 17.69 20.25 13.06
N ILE A 13 17.17 21.43 13.38
CA ILE A 13 16.34 22.37 12.63
C ILE A 13 17.13 22.96 11.45
N PHE A 14 16.54 23.01 10.25
CA PHE A 14 17.05 23.80 9.14
C PHE A 14 16.34 25.16 9.09
N HIS A 15 17.12 26.24 9.22
CA HIS A 15 16.67 27.62 9.03
C HIS A 15 17.03 28.09 7.60
N LEU A 16 16.06 28.69 6.90
CA LEU A 16 16.25 29.36 5.61
C LEU A 16 16.16 30.89 5.82
N PRO A 17 17.14 31.71 5.38
CA PRO A 17 17.01 33.15 5.43
C PRO A 17 16.21 33.69 4.24
N LYS A 18 15.34 34.66 4.56
CA LYS A 18 14.59 35.52 3.64
C LYS A 18 15.42 36.72 3.20
N THR A 19 14.95 37.34 2.13
CA THR A 19 15.09 38.75 1.69
C THR A 19 16.14 39.06 0.61
N LEU A 20 15.70 39.69 -0.49
CA LEU A 20 15.78 41.15 -0.65
C LEU A 20 15.10 41.63 -1.94
N SER A 21 14.25 42.64 -1.79
CA SER A 21 13.49 43.32 -2.83
C SER A 21 14.24 44.57 -3.30
N ARG A 22 14.11 44.96 -4.58
CA ARG A 22 14.11 46.39 -5.00
C ARG A 22 13.50 46.60 -6.40
N PRO A 23 12.82 47.74 -6.66
CA PRO A 23 11.95 47.95 -7.83
C PRO A 23 12.60 48.79 -8.93
N LEU A 24 12.03 48.73 -10.15
CA LEU A 24 12.27 49.68 -11.24
C LEU A 24 10.96 49.93 -12.01
N MET A 25 10.65 51.21 -12.23
CA MET A 25 9.43 51.72 -12.86
C MET A 25 9.58 51.90 -14.38
N ALA A 26 8.50 51.52 -15.07
CA ALA A 26 7.91 52.05 -16.29
C ALA A 26 8.73 52.16 -17.61
N THR A 27 8.28 51.40 -18.61
CA THR A 27 7.90 51.93 -19.93
C THR A 27 6.73 51.09 -20.47
N SER A 28 5.60 51.73 -20.78
CA SER A 28 4.39 51.08 -21.30
C SER A 28 4.39 51.09 -22.84
N ASN A 29 4.87 50.00 -23.43
CA ASN A 29 4.55 49.65 -24.82
C ASN A 29 3.40 48.64 -24.80
N LEU A 30 2.28 49.01 -25.42
CA LEU A 30 1.11 48.15 -25.65
C LEU A 30 1.49 46.99 -26.58
N ILE A 31 2.03 45.93 -26.01
CA ILE A 31 2.13 44.61 -26.64
C ILE A 31 0.88 43.83 -26.21
N ARG A 32 0.10 43.37 -27.20
CA ARG A 32 -1.04 42.47 -27.02
C ARG A 32 -0.53 41.14 -26.42
N VAL A 33 -0.54 41.05 -25.08
CA VAL A 33 -0.24 39.81 -24.35
C VAL A 33 -1.41 38.86 -24.52
N SER A 34 -1.25 37.87 -25.39
CA SER A 34 -2.03 36.63 -25.28
C SER A 34 -1.66 35.97 -23.96
N SER A 35 -2.62 35.87 -23.06
CA SER A 35 -2.50 35.20 -21.76
C SER A 35 -1.96 33.78 -21.99
N PRO A 36 -0.82 33.38 -21.41
CA PRO A 36 -0.50 31.97 -21.33
C PRO A 36 -1.60 31.33 -20.47
N SER A 37 -2.25 30.31 -21.01
CA SER A 37 -3.08 29.41 -20.22
C SER A 37 -2.21 28.90 -19.08
N TYR A 38 -2.51 29.28 -17.85
CA TYR A 38 -1.84 28.71 -16.68
C TYR A 38 -2.28 27.25 -16.60
N SER A 39 -1.53 26.36 -17.26
CA SER A 39 -1.68 24.93 -17.09
C SER A 39 -1.32 24.63 -15.65
N THR A 40 -2.34 24.41 -14.81
CA THR A 40 -2.22 23.84 -13.47
C THR A 40 -1.86 22.35 -13.57
N SER A 41 -0.84 22.02 -14.36
CA SER A 41 -0.23 20.70 -14.31
C SER A 41 0.48 20.62 -12.96
N SER A 42 -0.28 20.23 -11.94
CA SER A 42 0.22 19.62 -10.72
C SER A 42 1.33 18.63 -11.11
N PRO A 43 2.40 18.53 -10.31
CA PRO A 43 3.48 17.59 -10.60
C PRO A 43 2.86 16.22 -10.88
N ASN A 44 3.30 15.58 -11.98
CA ASN A 44 2.87 14.26 -12.44
C ASN A 44 2.99 13.23 -11.31
N HIS A 45 1.99 13.19 -10.43
CA HIS A 45 1.78 12.08 -9.53
C HIS A 45 0.91 11.12 -10.33
N ALA A 46 1.48 9.99 -10.74
CA ALA A 46 0.65 8.88 -11.18
C ALA A 46 -0.45 8.68 -10.12
N PRO A 47 -1.72 8.53 -10.53
CA PRO A 47 -2.81 8.40 -9.59
C PRO A 47 -2.50 7.25 -8.62
N PHE A 48 -2.74 7.48 -7.33
CA PHE A 48 -2.55 6.45 -6.32
C PHE A 48 -3.34 5.20 -6.73
N LYS A 49 -2.72 4.03 -6.57
CA LYS A 49 -3.42 2.76 -6.71
C LYS A 49 -4.60 2.71 -5.75
N ARG A 50 -5.67 2.02 -6.12
CA ARG A 50 -6.88 1.91 -5.31
C ARG A 50 -7.17 0.45 -5.01
N VAL A 51 -7.36 0.15 -3.73
CA VAL A 51 -7.63 -1.20 -3.23
C VAL A 51 -9.04 -1.23 -2.65
N GLY A 52 -9.87 -2.10 -3.18
CA GLY A 52 -11.25 -2.31 -2.75
C GLY A 52 -11.36 -3.30 -1.60
N THR A 53 -12.26 -3.02 -0.66
CA THR A 53 -12.74 -4.01 0.32
C THR A 53 -14.20 -3.75 0.70
N HIS A 54 -14.83 -4.65 1.44
CA HIS A 54 -16.24 -4.50 1.80
C HIS A 54 -16.51 -3.29 2.72
N ASN A 55 -17.70 -2.73 2.62
CA ASN A 55 -18.16 -1.59 3.44
C ASN A 55 -18.95 -2.01 4.69
N GLY A 56 -18.65 -3.17 5.26
CA GLY A 56 -19.32 -3.71 6.45
C GLY A 56 -18.71 -3.19 7.76
N SER A 57 -18.96 -3.91 8.85
CA SER A 57 -18.12 -3.84 10.06
C SER A 57 -16.67 -4.13 9.70
N PHE A 58 -15.71 -3.67 10.50
CA PHE A 58 -14.33 -4.06 10.31
C PHE A 58 -14.10 -5.46 10.87
N HIS A 59 -13.63 -6.39 10.06
CA HIS A 59 -13.07 -7.65 10.53
C HIS A 59 -11.55 -7.56 10.58
N CYS A 60 -10.92 -8.46 11.33
CA CYS A 60 -9.46 -8.50 11.37
C CYS A 60 -8.86 -8.94 10.03
N ASP A 61 -9.61 -9.70 9.24
CA ASP A 61 -9.16 -10.27 7.98
C ASP A 61 -8.86 -9.17 6.94
N GLU A 62 -9.87 -8.40 6.53
CA GLU A 62 -9.68 -7.38 5.50
C GLU A 62 -8.83 -6.20 6.02
N ALA A 63 -8.87 -5.92 7.32
CA ALA A 63 -8.00 -4.91 7.92
C ALA A 63 -6.52 -5.30 7.82
N LEU A 64 -6.17 -6.55 8.16
CA LEU A 64 -4.80 -7.05 8.04
C LEU A 64 -4.38 -7.16 6.57
N GLY A 65 -5.25 -7.68 5.69
CA GLY A 65 -4.99 -7.74 4.25
C GLY A 65 -4.71 -6.36 3.65
N CYS A 66 -5.54 -5.36 3.96
CA CYS A 66 -5.34 -3.97 3.52
C CYS A 66 -4.05 -3.35 4.06
N PHE A 67 -3.67 -3.68 5.29
CA PHE A 67 -2.39 -3.25 5.86
C PHE A 67 -1.21 -3.87 5.11
N MET A 68 -1.19 -5.19 4.94
CA MET A 68 -0.09 -5.92 4.30
C MET A 68 0.09 -5.53 2.84
N ILE A 69 -0.99 -5.45 2.05
CA ILE A 69 -0.87 -5.11 0.62
C ILE A 69 -0.24 -3.72 0.43
N ARG A 70 -0.47 -2.78 1.34
CA ARG A 70 0.13 -1.43 1.31
C ARG A 70 1.63 -1.40 1.66
N LEU A 71 2.17 -2.49 2.20
CA LEU A 71 3.62 -2.65 2.41
C LEU A 71 4.35 -3.07 1.13
N THR A 72 3.63 -3.52 0.10
CA THR A 72 4.20 -3.86 -1.21
C THR A 72 4.64 -2.63 -1.98
N ASP A 73 5.54 -2.79 -2.94
CA ASP A 73 5.92 -1.72 -3.87
C ASP A 73 4.73 -1.31 -4.75
N LYS A 74 4.02 -2.31 -5.30
CA LYS A 74 2.93 -2.12 -6.26
C LYS A 74 1.78 -1.31 -5.68
N PHE A 75 1.41 -1.53 -4.42
CA PHE A 75 0.30 -0.86 -3.75
C PHE A 75 0.75 0.08 -2.63
N SER A 76 2.02 0.47 -2.63
CA SER A 76 2.53 1.48 -1.69
C SER A 76 1.68 2.75 -1.78
N ASN A 77 1.25 3.26 -0.63
CA ASN A 77 0.38 4.44 -0.51
C ASN A 77 -0.97 4.32 -1.24
N SER A 78 -1.47 3.11 -1.54
CA SER A 78 -2.77 2.95 -2.17
C SER A 78 -3.92 3.51 -1.32
N GLU A 79 -4.92 4.08 -1.96
CA GLU A 79 -6.17 4.46 -1.34
C GLU A 79 -7.03 3.22 -1.06
N ILE A 80 -7.62 3.12 0.15
CA ILE A 80 -8.54 2.04 0.50
C ILE A 80 -9.98 2.48 0.23
N ILE A 81 -10.65 1.80 -0.69
CA ILE A 81 -12.04 2.04 -1.09
C ILE A 81 -12.93 0.99 -0.44
N ARG A 82 -13.83 1.41 0.47
CA ARG A 82 -14.80 0.51 1.11
C ARG A 82 -16.12 0.51 0.34
N THR A 83 -16.41 -0.58 -0.38
CA THR A 83 -17.63 -0.74 -1.19
C THR A 83 -17.97 -2.22 -1.43
N ARG A 84 -19.23 -2.50 -1.77
CA ARG A 84 -19.67 -3.80 -2.33
C ARG A 84 -20.23 -3.66 -3.74
N ASP A 85 -20.25 -2.45 -4.30
CA ASP A 85 -20.78 -2.21 -5.65
C ASP A 85 -19.86 -2.84 -6.69
N PRO A 86 -20.31 -3.88 -7.43
CA PRO A 86 -19.49 -4.56 -8.43
C PRO A 86 -18.94 -3.61 -9.50
N LYS A 87 -19.69 -2.56 -9.86
CA LYS A 87 -19.25 -1.58 -10.87
C LYS A 87 -18.09 -0.72 -10.38
N VAL A 88 -18.04 -0.45 -9.08
CA VAL A 88 -16.90 0.26 -8.49
C VAL A 88 -15.70 -0.68 -8.43
N LEU A 89 -15.91 -1.91 -7.94
CA LEU A 89 -14.85 -2.92 -7.77
C LEU A 89 -14.13 -3.26 -9.09
N GLU A 90 -14.86 -3.31 -10.21
CA GLU A 90 -14.29 -3.57 -11.54
C GLU A 90 -13.16 -2.59 -11.92
N GLY A 91 -13.29 -1.32 -11.52
CA GLY A 91 -12.30 -0.27 -11.81
C GLY A 91 -11.17 -0.11 -10.78
N LEU A 92 -11.08 -0.99 -9.78
CA LEU A 92 -10.04 -0.93 -8.74
C LEU A 92 -8.83 -1.79 -9.11
N ASP A 93 -7.65 -1.37 -8.63
CA ASP A 93 -6.40 -2.04 -8.95
C ASP A 93 -6.28 -3.40 -8.23
N ALA A 94 -6.74 -3.47 -6.98
CA ALA A 94 -6.89 -4.73 -6.23
C ALA A 94 -8.22 -4.77 -5.48
N VAL A 95 -8.70 -5.98 -5.15
CA VAL A 95 -9.92 -6.18 -4.36
C VAL A 95 -9.73 -7.31 -3.35
N LEU A 96 -10.04 -7.05 -2.09
CA LEU A 96 -9.86 -7.95 -0.95
C LEU A 96 -11.19 -8.17 -0.25
N ASP A 97 -11.48 -9.42 0.11
CA ASP A 97 -12.62 -9.82 0.95
C ASP A 97 -14.02 -9.41 0.41
N VAL A 98 -14.09 -9.14 -0.89
CA VAL A 98 -15.33 -8.80 -1.60
C VAL A 98 -15.19 -9.10 -3.10
N GLY A 99 -16.32 -9.26 -3.79
CA GLY A 99 -16.38 -9.46 -5.23
C GLY A 99 -16.49 -10.93 -5.65
N GLY A 100 -16.32 -11.87 -4.73
CA GLY A 100 -16.51 -13.30 -4.96
C GLY A 100 -15.49 -13.92 -5.90
N VAL A 101 -14.30 -13.33 -6.05
CA VAL A 101 -13.25 -13.81 -6.97
C VAL A 101 -11.89 -13.91 -6.27
N TYR A 102 -11.24 -15.06 -6.42
CA TYR A 102 -9.82 -15.23 -6.17
C TYR A 102 -9.10 -15.38 -7.52
N ASP A 103 -8.31 -14.37 -7.86
CA ASP A 103 -7.49 -14.32 -9.07
C ASP A 103 -6.24 -13.47 -8.80
N PRO A 104 -5.09 -14.11 -8.49
CA PRO A 104 -3.87 -13.38 -8.16
C PRO A 104 -3.27 -12.64 -9.35
N ASN A 105 -3.60 -13.00 -10.60
CA ASN A 105 -3.10 -12.28 -11.77
C ASN A 105 -3.77 -10.90 -11.93
N HIS A 106 -4.97 -10.74 -11.35
CA HIS A 106 -5.74 -9.50 -11.36
C HIS A 106 -5.90 -8.91 -9.94
N ASP A 107 -5.06 -9.35 -8.99
CA ASP A 107 -5.05 -8.88 -7.59
C ASP A 107 -6.45 -8.94 -6.91
N ARG A 108 -7.16 -10.05 -7.14
CA ARG A 108 -8.46 -10.34 -6.49
C ARG A 108 -8.25 -11.41 -5.43
N TYR A 109 -8.54 -11.08 -4.17
CA TYR A 109 -8.25 -11.90 -2.99
C TYR A 109 -9.49 -12.06 -2.10
N ASP A 110 -10.58 -12.54 -2.67
CA ASP A 110 -11.77 -12.94 -1.92
C ASP A 110 -11.78 -14.46 -1.69
N HIS A 111 -12.28 -14.90 -0.54
CA HIS A 111 -12.38 -16.31 -0.13
C HIS A 111 -13.84 -16.78 0.06
N HIS A 112 -14.83 -15.93 -0.19
CA HIS A 112 -16.25 -16.21 0.03
C HIS A 112 -16.90 -17.16 -1.01
N GLN A 113 -16.12 -17.71 -1.95
CA GLN A 113 -16.67 -18.58 -2.99
C GLN A 113 -17.15 -19.90 -2.39
N LYS A 114 -18.27 -20.40 -2.91
CA LYS A 114 -18.75 -21.73 -2.53
C LYS A 114 -17.72 -22.78 -2.99
N GLY A 115 -17.25 -23.60 -2.05
CA GLY A 115 -16.23 -24.61 -2.33
C GLY A 115 -14.82 -24.03 -2.47
N PHE A 116 -14.54 -22.87 -1.89
CA PHE A 116 -13.18 -22.38 -1.76
C PHE A 116 -12.35 -23.35 -0.88
N GLU A 117 -11.25 -23.85 -1.44
CA GLU A 117 -10.35 -24.86 -0.84
C GLU A 117 -8.88 -24.42 -0.89
N GLU A 118 -8.59 -23.17 -1.26
CA GLU A 118 -7.21 -22.71 -1.35
C GLU A 118 -6.55 -22.69 0.03
N VAL A 119 -5.37 -23.32 0.11
CA VAL A 119 -4.53 -23.35 1.31
C VAL A 119 -3.17 -22.74 1.01
N PHE A 120 -2.41 -22.38 2.04
CA PHE A 120 -1.06 -21.82 1.87
C PHE A 120 -0.09 -22.78 1.16
N GLY A 121 -0.30 -24.09 1.31
CA GLY A 121 0.65 -25.12 0.90
C GLY A 121 1.62 -25.42 2.05
N HIS A 122 2.82 -25.91 1.75
CA HIS A 122 3.89 -26.13 2.75
C HIS A 122 3.50 -27.01 3.97
N GLY A 123 2.49 -27.88 3.82
CA GLY A 123 1.98 -28.75 4.89
C GLY A 123 0.85 -28.15 5.73
N PHE A 124 0.43 -26.92 5.45
CA PHE A 124 -0.72 -26.27 6.08
C PHE A 124 -2.01 -26.61 5.33
N ASN A 125 -3.08 -26.89 6.10
CA ASN A 125 -4.37 -27.34 5.56
C ASN A 125 -5.53 -26.37 5.83
N THR A 126 -5.27 -25.30 6.59
CA THR A 126 -6.28 -24.28 6.86
C THR A 126 -6.57 -23.48 5.59
N LYS A 127 -7.87 -23.35 5.28
CA LYS A 127 -8.35 -22.55 4.16
C LYS A 127 -8.02 -21.09 4.39
N LEU A 128 -7.55 -20.43 3.34
CA LEU A 128 -7.08 -19.05 3.44
C LEU A 128 -8.24 -18.06 3.59
N SER A 129 -8.06 -17.10 4.48
CA SER A 129 -8.81 -15.86 4.53
C SER A 129 -8.29 -14.86 3.48
N SER A 130 -8.89 -13.67 3.34
CA SER A 130 -8.37 -12.63 2.43
C SER A 130 -6.95 -12.19 2.82
N ALA A 131 -6.67 -11.98 4.11
CA ALA A 131 -5.32 -11.70 4.61
C ALA A 131 -4.36 -12.86 4.31
N GLY A 132 -4.80 -14.11 4.49
CA GLY A 132 -4.02 -15.29 4.15
C GLY A 132 -3.65 -15.34 2.66
N LEU A 133 -4.58 -14.99 1.77
CA LEU A 133 -4.34 -14.86 0.34
C LEU A 133 -3.33 -13.76 0.02
N VAL A 134 -3.50 -12.56 0.58
CA VAL A 134 -2.53 -11.45 0.42
C VAL A 134 -1.15 -11.88 0.89
N TYR A 135 -1.05 -12.51 2.06
CA TYR A 135 0.22 -13.00 2.60
C TYR A 135 0.84 -14.08 1.71
N LYS A 136 0.05 -15.00 1.16
CA LYS A 136 0.55 -16.03 0.24
C LYS A 136 1.27 -15.45 -0.97
N HIS A 137 0.77 -14.35 -1.52
CA HIS A 137 1.30 -13.74 -2.74
C HIS A 137 2.36 -12.67 -2.48
N PHE A 138 2.27 -11.93 -1.38
CA PHE A 138 3.15 -10.78 -1.11
C PHE A 138 4.01 -10.93 0.14
N GLY A 139 3.81 -11.97 0.95
CA GLY A 139 4.51 -12.13 2.24
C GLY A 139 6.03 -12.20 2.10
N LYS A 140 6.54 -12.82 1.02
CA LYS A 140 7.99 -12.85 0.73
C LYS A 140 8.53 -11.46 0.41
N GLU A 141 7.87 -10.72 -0.49
CA GLU A 141 8.23 -9.34 -0.83
C GLU A 141 8.30 -8.46 0.44
N ILE A 142 7.26 -8.52 1.27
CA ILE A 142 7.15 -7.72 2.50
C ILE A 142 8.32 -8.04 3.46
N ILE A 143 8.60 -9.33 3.68
CA ILE A 143 9.68 -9.75 4.57
C ILE A 143 11.05 -9.38 4.00
N ALA A 144 11.26 -9.59 2.70
CA ALA A 144 12.51 -9.26 2.02
C ALA A 144 12.82 -7.76 2.13
N LYS A 145 11.82 -6.91 1.94
CA LYS A 145 11.94 -5.45 2.11
C LYS A 145 12.32 -5.06 3.53
N GLU A 146 11.66 -5.63 4.53
CA GLU A 146 11.94 -5.33 5.94
C GLU A 146 13.37 -5.77 6.34
N LEU A 147 13.81 -6.92 5.85
CA LEU A 147 15.17 -7.42 6.11
C LEU A 147 16.25 -6.81 5.23
N GLN A 148 15.88 -6.07 4.18
CA GLN A 148 16.81 -5.58 3.13
C GLN A 148 17.60 -6.74 2.47
N LEU A 149 16.90 -7.83 2.15
CA LEU A 149 17.44 -9.03 1.49
C LEU A 149 16.69 -9.31 0.18
N GLY A 150 17.20 -10.23 -0.63
CA GLY A 150 16.46 -10.77 -1.78
C GLY A 150 15.33 -11.70 -1.35
N GLU A 151 14.24 -11.77 -2.13
CA GLU A 151 13.09 -12.66 -1.84
C GLU A 151 13.44 -14.15 -1.85
N ASP A 152 14.51 -14.53 -2.55
CA ASP A 152 15.06 -15.88 -2.65
C ASP A 152 16.00 -16.22 -1.48
N HIS A 153 16.30 -15.27 -0.59
CA HIS A 153 17.19 -15.48 0.54
C HIS A 153 16.60 -16.54 1.52
N PRO A 154 17.41 -17.50 2.02
CA PRO A 154 16.91 -18.56 2.89
C PRO A 154 16.24 -18.06 4.17
N ASP A 155 16.70 -16.95 4.74
CA ASP A 155 16.07 -16.36 5.93
C ASP A 155 14.70 -15.72 5.65
N VAL A 156 14.50 -15.17 4.44
CA VAL A 156 13.17 -14.72 4.01
C VAL A 156 12.22 -15.90 3.95
N HIS A 157 12.66 -17.02 3.36
CA HIS A 157 11.83 -18.23 3.31
C HIS A 157 11.53 -18.80 4.71
N ARG A 158 12.51 -18.82 5.62
CA ARG A 158 12.32 -19.27 7.00
C ARG A 158 11.29 -18.41 7.73
N LEU A 159 11.39 -17.08 7.63
CA LEU A 159 10.42 -16.18 8.24
C LEU A 159 9.04 -16.26 7.57
N PHE A 160 8.98 -16.44 6.25
CA PHE A 160 7.72 -16.61 5.52
C PHE A 160 6.90 -17.78 6.06
N LEU A 161 7.54 -18.91 6.34
CA LEU A 161 6.87 -20.06 6.95
C LEU A 161 6.57 -19.85 8.44
N ALA A 162 7.51 -19.25 9.19
CA ALA A 162 7.36 -19.06 10.64
C ALA A 162 6.27 -18.05 11.00
N ILE A 163 6.17 -16.94 10.26
CA ILE A 163 5.14 -15.91 10.44
C ILE A 163 3.78 -16.48 10.06
N TYR A 164 3.68 -17.20 8.94
CA TYR A 164 2.42 -17.85 8.57
C TYR A 164 1.91 -18.74 9.71
N LYS A 165 2.76 -19.65 10.18
CA LYS A 165 2.43 -20.59 11.27
C LYS A 165 2.03 -19.94 12.60
N SER A 166 2.62 -18.78 12.92
CA SER A 166 2.53 -18.22 14.28
C SER A 166 1.59 -17.03 14.39
N PHE A 167 1.18 -16.46 13.25
CA PHE A 167 0.42 -15.21 13.20
C PHE A 167 -0.72 -15.22 12.19
N MET A 168 -0.56 -15.90 11.05
CA MET A 168 -1.60 -15.92 10.01
C MET A 168 -2.64 -17.02 10.23
N GLU A 169 -2.21 -18.18 10.75
CA GLU A 169 -3.04 -19.35 11.08
C GLU A 169 -3.23 -19.52 12.59
#